data_AF-A0A927TR39-F1
#
_entry.id   AF-A0A927TR39-F1
#
_cell.length_a   1.000
_cell.length_b   1.000
_cell.length_c   1.000
_cell.angle_alpha   90.00
_cell.angle_beta   90.00
_cell.angle_gamma   90.00
#
_symmetry.space_group_name_H-M   'P 1'
#
loop_
_entity.id
_entity.type
_entity.pdbx_description
1 polymer ?
#
loop_
_entity_poly.entity_id
_entity_poly.type
_entity_poly.pdbx_seq_one_letter_code
_entity_poly.pdbx_strand_id
1 'polypeptide(L)'
;MEEEHKDYVIDSLEKIYGETNASRPFENRIMELANRIASEMAPDIVSDQLSMSVEGSYLDGLDELNLEMRLQQTLVASIAYTVLERCGVDADVAGVEFPYLHEFNSIESLSVMGEASSELSCPILREIGRSISIYDREKAQEAVRASHEKEPPEASAPSRRPGMGVDD
;
A
#
# COMPACT_ATOMS: atom_id res chain seq x y z
N MET A 1 8.69 -1.78 6.86
CA MET A 1 7.31 -1.59 7.35
C MET A 1 7.15 -2.59 8.47
N GLU A 2 6.52 -2.20 9.57
CA GLU A 2 6.33 -3.09 10.72
C GLU A 2 4.92 -3.66 10.75
N GLU A 3 4.72 -4.77 11.48
CA GLU A 3 3.41 -5.43 11.62
C GLU A 3 2.32 -4.48 12.13
N GLU A 4 2.66 -3.57 13.05
CA GLU A 4 1.73 -2.59 13.61
C GLU A 4 1.21 -1.55 12.61
N HIS A 5 1.88 -1.41 11.45
CA HIS A 5 1.43 -0.51 10.39
C HIS A 5 0.39 -1.14 9.46
N LYS A 6 0.30 -2.49 9.41
CA LYS A 6 -0.47 -3.21 8.38
C LYS A 6 -1.94 -2.79 8.33
N ASP A 7 -2.61 -2.76 9.48
CA ASP A 7 -4.03 -2.41 9.55
C ASP A 7 -4.26 -0.95 9.12
N TYR A 8 -3.46 -0.02 9.62
CA TYR A 8 -3.56 1.40 9.26
C TYR A 8 -3.33 1.64 7.75
N VAL A 9 -2.34 0.93 7.18
CA VAL A 9 -2.04 1.00 5.75
C VAL A 9 -3.21 0.47 4.93
N ILE A 10 -3.75 -0.70 5.29
CA ILE A 10 -4.88 -1.27 4.54
C ILE A 10 -6.10 -0.35 4.63
N ASP A 11 -6.44 0.17 5.82
CA ASP A 11 -7.56 1.11 5.98
C ASP A 11 -7.42 2.35 5.08
N SER A 12 -6.19 2.81 4.83
CA SER A 12 -5.94 3.93 3.93
C SER A 12 -6.08 3.53 2.45
N LEU A 13 -5.56 2.35 2.09
CA LEU A 13 -5.69 1.81 0.74
C LEU A 13 -7.14 1.51 0.37
N GLU A 14 -7.94 0.94 1.27
CA GLU A 14 -9.36 0.61 1.02
C GLU A 14 -10.22 1.85 0.79
N LYS A 15 -9.86 3.01 1.37
CA LYS A 15 -10.53 4.28 1.10
C LYS A 15 -10.34 4.77 -0.34
N ILE A 16 -9.25 4.37 -0.98
CA ILE A 16 -8.89 4.81 -2.34
C ILE A 16 -9.30 3.76 -3.36
N TYR A 17 -9.03 2.49 -3.08
CA TYR A 17 -9.14 1.38 -4.02
C TYR A 17 -10.30 0.43 -3.69
N GLY A 18 -11.06 0.68 -2.63
CA GLY A 18 -12.22 -0.12 -2.23
C GLY A 18 -11.92 -1.23 -1.22
N GLU A 19 -12.96 -1.67 -0.51
CA GLU A 19 -12.87 -2.65 0.57
C GLU A 19 -12.29 -4.01 0.12
N THR A 20 -11.58 -4.67 1.02
CA THR A 20 -11.07 -6.04 0.87
C THR A 20 -11.62 -6.92 1.98
N ASN A 21 -11.35 -8.22 1.92
CA ASN A 21 -11.77 -9.12 2.97
C ASN A 21 -10.92 -8.96 4.24
N ALA A 22 -11.47 -8.29 5.25
CA ALA A 22 -10.80 -8.04 6.54
C ALA A 22 -10.38 -9.30 7.32
N SER A 23 -10.89 -10.50 6.96
CA SER A 23 -10.45 -11.77 7.56
C SER A 23 -9.20 -12.37 6.91
N ARG A 24 -8.74 -11.80 5.78
CA ARG A 24 -7.55 -12.25 5.06
C ARG A 24 -6.30 -11.55 5.60
N PRO A 25 -5.13 -12.20 5.51
CA PRO A 25 -3.87 -11.56 5.89
C PRO A 25 -3.53 -10.42 4.92
N PHE A 26 -2.62 -9.54 5.34
CA PHE A 26 -2.23 -8.33 4.61
C PHE A 26 -1.89 -8.62 3.14
N GLU A 27 -1.14 -9.69 2.89
CA GLU A 27 -0.63 -10.08 1.58
C GLU A 27 -1.76 -10.40 0.61
N ASN A 28 -2.74 -11.18 1.07
CA ASN A 28 -3.95 -11.48 0.31
C ASN A 28 -4.81 -10.24 0.05
N ARG A 29 -4.87 -9.31 1.01
CA ARG A 29 -5.61 -8.04 0.81
C ARG A 29 -4.91 -7.17 -0.23
N ILE A 30 -3.58 -7.12 -0.26
CA ILE A 30 -2.82 -6.47 -1.35
C ILE A 30 -3.09 -7.13 -2.70
N MET A 31 -3.13 -8.47 -2.77
CA MET A 31 -3.50 -9.19 -4.00
C MET A 31 -4.93 -8.86 -4.47
N GLU A 32 -5.89 -8.74 -3.56
CA GLU A 32 -7.26 -8.33 -3.88
C GLU A 32 -7.31 -6.92 -4.48
N LEU A 33 -6.55 -5.97 -3.91
CA LEU A 33 -6.42 -4.60 -4.44
C LEU A 33 -5.75 -4.59 -5.81
N ALA A 34 -4.63 -5.30 -5.97
CA ALA A 34 -3.91 -5.42 -7.25
C ALA A 34 -4.82 -6.01 -8.33
N ASN A 35 -5.60 -7.04 -7.99
CA ASN A 35 -6.58 -7.62 -8.90
C ASN A 35 -7.62 -6.60 -9.36
N ARG A 36 -8.20 -5.84 -8.43
CA ARG A 36 -9.20 -4.83 -8.78
C ARG A 36 -8.62 -3.76 -9.71
N ILE A 37 -7.48 -3.17 -9.35
CA ILE A 37 -6.81 -2.13 -10.14
C ILE A 37 -6.47 -2.65 -11.54
N ALA A 38 -5.87 -3.84 -11.64
CA ALA A 38 -5.53 -4.41 -12.95
C ALA A 38 -6.77 -4.74 -13.79
N SER A 39 -7.85 -5.22 -13.16
CA SER A 39 -9.10 -5.54 -13.87
C SER A 39 -9.76 -4.29 -14.45
N GLU A 40 -9.68 -3.17 -13.73
CA GLU A 40 -10.25 -1.89 -14.17
C GLU A 40 -9.43 -1.27 -15.30
N MET A 41 -8.10 -1.42 -15.27
CA MET A 41 -7.18 -0.73 -16.20
C MET A 41 -6.84 -1.56 -17.45
N ALA A 42 -6.88 -2.89 -17.38
CA ALA A 42 -6.43 -3.74 -18.47
C ALA A 42 -7.16 -3.50 -19.80
N PRO A 43 -8.50 -3.33 -19.87
CA PRO A 43 -9.19 -3.10 -21.13
C PRO A 43 -8.67 -1.87 -21.88
N ASP A 44 -8.50 -0.75 -21.17
CA ASP A 44 -8.01 0.50 -21.76
C ASP A 44 -6.55 0.36 -22.23
N ILE A 45 -5.68 -0.29 -21.44
CA ILE A 45 -4.28 -0.52 -21.84
C ILE A 45 -4.20 -1.46 -23.07
N VAL A 46 -5.07 -2.47 -23.16
CA VAL A 46 -5.11 -3.35 -24.33
C VAL A 46 -5.56 -2.59 -25.57
N SER A 47 -6.69 -1.89 -25.48
CA SER A 47 -7.25 -1.09 -26.58
C SER A 47 -6.24 -0.07 -27.09
N ASP A 48 -5.64 0.70 -26.18
CA ASP A 48 -4.92 1.92 -26.54
C ASP A 48 -3.44 1.69 -26.83
N GLN A 49 -2.84 0.60 -26.31
CA GLN A 49 -1.39 0.42 -26.34
C GLN A 49 -0.97 -1.00 -26.75
N LEU A 50 -1.44 -2.02 -26.03
CA LEU A 50 -0.90 -3.37 -26.20
C LEU A 50 -1.26 -3.94 -27.57
N SER A 51 -2.51 -3.78 -28.02
CA SER A 51 -2.98 -4.30 -29.32
C SER A 51 -2.14 -3.84 -30.51
N MET A 52 -1.55 -2.64 -30.41
CA MET A 52 -0.68 -2.05 -31.43
C MET A 52 0.80 -2.45 -31.27
N SER A 53 1.14 -3.14 -30.18
CA SER A 53 2.51 -3.44 -29.74
C SER A 53 2.83 -4.94 -29.70
N VAL A 54 1.93 -5.79 -30.19
CA VAL A 54 2.06 -7.26 -30.15
C VAL A 54 2.69 -7.87 -31.40
N GLU A 55 2.84 -7.13 -32.51
CA GLU A 55 3.35 -7.67 -33.78
C GLU A 55 4.73 -8.34 -33.59
N GLY A 56 4.84 -9.61 -34.00
CA GLY A 56 6.08 -10.38 -33.86
C GLY A 56 6.42 -10.84 -32.43
N SER A 57 5.53 -10.65 -31.46
CA SER A 57 5.63 -11.19 -30.09
C SER A 57 4.85 -12.50 -29.95
N TYR A 58 4.92 -13.14 -28.77
CA TYR A 58 4.07 -14.31 -28.46
C TYR A 58 2.60 -13.94 -28.24
N LEU A 59 2.29 -12.66 -28.14
CA LEU A 59 0.93 -12.14 -28.05
C LEU A 59 0.29 -11.90 -29.43
N ASP A 60 1.06 -12.03 -30.51
CA ASP A 60 0.57 -11.83 -31.88
C ASP A 60 -0.52 -12.86 -32.24
N GLY A 61 -1.60 -12.37 -32.87
CA GLY A 61 -2.74 -13.17 -33.27
C GLY A 61 -3.72 -13.54 -32.15
N LEU A 62 -3.50 -13.09 -30.91
CA LEU A 62 -4.50 -13.19 -29.84
C LEU A 62 -5.64 -12.20 -30.07
N ASP A 63 -6.86 -12.61 -29.74
CA ASP A 63 -7.98 -11.68 -29.64
C ASP A 63 -7.87 -10.79 -28.39
N GLU A 64 -8.64 -9.70 -28.39
CA GLU A 64 -8.63 -8.69 -27.34
C GLU A 64 -8.91 -9.28 -25.95
N LEU A 65 -9.87 -10.20 -25.83
CA LEU A 65 -10.18 -10.88 -24.57
C LEU A 65 -8.99 -11.69 -24.03
N ASN A 66 -8.27 -12.37 -24.93
CA ASN A 66 -7.07 -13.12 -24.58
C ASN A 66 -5.91 -12.22 -24.18
N LEU A 67 -5.74 -11.06 -24.85
CA LEU A 67 -4.75 -10.05 -24.49
C LEU A 67 -5.06 -9.44 -23.12
N GLU A 68 -6.32 -9.07 -22.88
CA GLU A 68 -6.78 -8.51 -21.61
C GLU A 68 -6.51 -9.46 -20.46
N MET A 69 -6.89 -10.73 -20.58
CA MET A 69 -6.64 -11.73 -19.54
C MET A 69 -5.13 -11.84 -19.20
N ARG A 70 -4.26 -11.87 -20.22
CA ARG A 70 -2.81 -12.01 -20.02
C ARG A 70 -2.19 -10.77 -19.39
N LEU A 71 -2.57 -9.60 -19.89
CA LEU A 71 -2.14 -8.32 -19.35
C LEU A 71 -2.61 -8.16 -17.91
N GLN A 72 -3.90 -8.38 -17.64
CA GLN A 72 -4.49 -8.29 -16.33
C GLN A 72 -3.74 -9.20 -15.34
N GLN A 73 -3.61 -10.49 -15.61
CA GLN A 73 -2.95 -11.41 -14.68
C GLN A 73 -1.48 -11.04 -14.44
N THR A 74 -0.78 -10.60 -15.48
CA THR A 74 0.62 -10.14 -15.34
C THR A 74 0.70 -8.84 -14.53
N LEU A 75 -0.26 -7.92 -14.70
CA LEU A 75 -0.34 -6.68 -13.89
C LEU A 75 -0.68 -6.97 -12.43
N VAL A 76 -1.60 -7.89 -12.15
CA VAL A 76 -1.88 -8.32 -10.77
C VAL A 76 -0.59 -8.79 -10.10
N ALA A 77 0.14 -9.68 -10.76
CA ALA A 77 1.39 -10.22 -10.25
C ALA A 77 2.45 -9.12 -10.07
N SER A 78 2.65 -8.25 -11.07
CA SER A 78 3.65 -7.19 -11.02
C SER A 78 3.37 -6.15 -9.94
N ILE A 79 2.11 -5.72 -9.80
CA ILE A 79 1.70 -4.76 -8.77
C ILE A 79 1.89 -5.36 -7.39
N ALA A 80 1.37 -6.57 -7.18
CA ALA A 80 1.48 -7.23 -5.88
C ALA A 80 2.93 -7.54 -5.51
N TYR A 81 3.73 -8.11 -6.42
CA TYR A 81 5.15 -8.34 -6.22
C TYR A 81 5.85 -7.06 -5.78
N THR A 82 5.66 -5.98 -6.54
CA THR A 82 6.30 -4.69 -6.27
C THR A 82 5.89 -4.13 -4.91
N VAL A 83 4.60 -4.18 -4.56
CA VAL A 83 4.09 -3.64 -3.29
C VAL A 83 4.58 -4.48 -2.11
N LEU A 84 4.46 -5.81 -2.19
CA LEU A 84 4.83 -6.73 -1.12
C LEU A 84 6.33 -6.67 -0.80
N GLU A 85 7.18 -6.77 -1.82
CA GLU A 85 8.64 -6.70 -1.66
C GLU A 85 9.07 -5.37 -1.02
N ARG A 86 8.44 -4.25 -1.42
CA ARG A 86 8.73 -2.93 -0.85
C ARG A 86 8.19 -2.75 0.57
N CYS A 87 7.21 -3.56 0.96
CA CYS A 87 6.74 -3.70 2.33
C CYS A 87 7.61 -4.66 3.17
N GLY A 88 8.58 -5.35 2.56
CA GLY A 88 9.41 -6.36 3.23
C GLY A 88 8.73 -7.72 3.38
N VAL A 89 7.69 -7.98 2.59
CA VAL A 89 7.04 -9.28 2.47
C VAL A 89 7.60 -10.00 1.25
N ASP A 90 8.07 -11.23 1.45
CA ASP A 90 8.50 -12.12 0.39
C ASP A 90 7.32 -12.48 -0.52
N ALA A 91 7.37 -12.03 -1.78
CA ALA A 91 6.28 -12.20 -2.73
C ALA A 91 6.08 -13.66 -3.16
N ASP A 92 7.14 -14.47 -3.18
CA ASP A 92 7.06 -15.89 -3.51
C ASP A 92 6.31 -16.64 -2.40
N VAL A 93 6.61 -16.33 -1.14
CA VAL A 93 5.90 -16.89 0.02
C VAL A 93 4.44 -16.43 0.06
N ALA A 94 4.14 -15.22 -0.40
CA ALA A 94 2.79 -14.70 -0.55
C ALA A 94 1.99 -15.34 -1.71
N GLY A 95 2.64 -16.16 -2.55
CA GLY A 95 2.00 -16.88 -3.66
C GLY A 95 1.81 -16.03 -4.91
N VAL A 96 2.65 -15.02 -5.13
CA VAL A 96 2.66 -14.27 -6.39
C VAL A 96 3.26 -15.13 -7.49
N GLU A 97 2.55 -15.27 -8.60
CA GLU A 97 2.99 -16.08 -9.74
C GLU A 97 2.85 -15.29 -11.05
N PHE A 98 3.75 -15.55 -11.99
CA PHE A 98 3.83 -14.88 -13.30
C PHE A 98 3.56 -15.86 -14.46
N PRO A 99 2.31 -16.38 -14.60
CA PRO A 99 2.02 -17.41 -15.59
C PRO A 99 2.27 -16.95 -17.04
N TYR A 100 2.05 -15.67 -17.34
CA TYR A 100 2.11 -15.13 -18.71
C TYR A 100 3.27 -14.15 -18.96
N LEU A 101 4.13 -13.86 -17.97
CA LEU A 101 5.22 -12.88 -18.16
C LEU A 101 6.12 -13.24 -19.34
N HIS A 102 6.35 -14.53 -19.57
CA HIS A 102 7.17 -15.03 -20.67
C HIS A 102 6.57 -14.76 -22.07
N GLU A 103 5.29 -14.40 -22.17
CA GLU A 103 4.63 -14.06 -23.43
C GLU A 103 4.90 -12.60 -23.84
N PHE A 104 5.22 -11.71 -22.88
CA PHE A 104 5.69 -10.35 -23.14
C PHE A 104 7.17 -10.40 -23.51
N ASN A 105 7.47 -10.80 -24.74
CA ASN A 105 8.83 -11.15 -25.17
C ASN A 105 9.43 -10.24 -26.25
N SER A 106 8.71 -9.20 -26.66
CA SER A 106 9.23 -8.12 -27.53
C SER A 106 9.56 -6.87 -26.71
N ILE A 107 10.39 -5.98 -27.23
CA ILE A 107 10.71 -4.72 -26.56
C ILE A 107 9.45 -3.88 -26.38
N GLU A 108 8.58 -3.89 -27.40
CA GLU A 108 7.33 -3.14 -27.47
C GLU A 108 6.35 -3.63 -26.40
N SER A 109 6.05 -4.94 -26.36
CA SER A 109 5.15 -5.52 -25.35
C SER A 109 5.69 -5.39 -23.93
N LEU A 110 7.00 -5.54 -23.72
CA LEU A 110 7.66 -5.33 -22.44
C LEU A 110 7.60 -3.87 -21.99
N SER A 111 7.71 -2.92 -22.92
CA SER A 111 7.64 -1.49 -22.60
C SER A 111 6.25 -1.11 -22.09
N VAL A 112 5.20 -1.55 -22.79
CA VAL A 112 3.80 -1.35 -22.35
C VAL A 112 3.58 -1.98 -20.97
N MET A 113 4.02 -3.23 -20.78
CA MET A 113 3.88 -3.94 -19.50
C MET A 113 4.63 -3.25 -18.35
N GLY A 114 5.85 -2.78 -18.60
CA GLY A 114 6.68 -2.10 -17.61
C GLY A 114 6.17 -0.70 -17.24
N GLU A 115 5.66 0.04 -18.21
CA GLU A 115 5.03 1.34 -18.01
C GLU A 115 3.76 1.20 -17.17
N ALA A 116 2.83 0.33 -17.59
CA ALA A 116 1.60 0.05 -16.84
C ALA A 116 1.89 -0.44 -15.42
N SER A 117 2.84 -1.37 -15.24
CA SER A 117 3.23 -1.84 -13.91
C SER A 117 3.72 -0.69 -13.02
N SER A 118 4.54 0.21 -13.57
CA SER A 118 5.09 1.35 -12.82
C SER A 118 4.01 2.37 -12.48
N GLU A 119 3.17 2.71 -13.45
CA GLU A 119 2.07 3.66 -13.32
C GLU A 119 1.08 3.22 -12.23
N LEU A 120 0.74 1.92 -12.18
CA LEU A 120 -0.23 1.39 -11.23
C LEU A 120 0.37 1.13 -9.85
N SER A 121 1.66 0.76 -9.75
CA SER A 121 2.30 0.47 -8.46
C SER A 121 2.73 1.72 -7.70
N CYS A 122 3.17 2.78 -8.41
CA CYS A 122 3.73 3.97 -7.78
C CYS A 122 2.76 4.70 -6.83
N PRO A 123 1.49 4.94 -7.20
CA PRO A 123 0.51 5.57 -6.32
C PRO A 123 0.27 4.78 -5.04
N ILE A 124 0.19 3.44 -5.15
CA ILE A 124 0.00 2.54 -4.00
C ILE A 124 1.18 2.69 -3.02
N LEU A 125 2.42 2.59 -3.53
CA LEU A 125 3.62 2.72 -2.69
C LEU A 125 3.73 4.08 -2.00
N ARG A 126 3.36 5.16 -2.70
CA ARG A 126 3.33 6.51 -2.12
C ARG A 126 2.32 6.60 -1.00
N GLU A 127 1.14 6.01 -1.19
CA GLU A 127 0.09 5.99 -0.20
C GLU A 127 0.49 5.17 1.04
N ILE A 128 1.13 4.03 0.85
CA ILE A 128 1.70 3.23 1.95
C ILE A 128 2.71 4.05 2.74
N GLY A 129 3.68 4.69 2.06
CA GLY A 129 4.69 5.51 2.71
C GLY A 129 4.09 6.70 3.48
N ARG A 130 3.04 7.33 2.91
CA ARG A 130 2.29 8.41 3.55
C ARG A 130 1.56 7.90 4.81
N SER A 131 0.90 6.76 4.72
CA SER A 131 0.13 6.16 5.80
C SER A 131 1.02 5.80 6.99
N ILE A 132 2.17 5.16 6.72
CA ILE A 132 3.18 4.86 7.75
C ILE A 132 3.66 6.16 8.43
N SER A 133 4.01 7.18 7.64
CA SER A 133 4.48 8.46 8.18
C SER A 133 3.45 9.14 9.08
N ILE A 134 2.16 9.01 8.77
CA ILE A 134 1.08 9.56 9.61
C ILE A 134 0.95 8.75 10.89
N TYR A 135 0.91 7.42 10.79
CA TYR A 135 0.84 6.52 11.94
C TYR A 135 1.96 6.77 12.94
N ASP A 136 3.22 6.82 12.47
CA ASP A 136 4.39 7.07 13.32
C ASP A 136 4.30 8.41 14.05
N ARG A 137 3.81 9.45 13.35
CA ARG A 137 3.64 10.78 13.91
C ARG A 137 2.53 10.81 14.97
N GLU A 138 1.41 10.14 14.73
CA GLU A 138 0.30 10.05 15.68
C GLU A 138 0.74 9.31 16.94
N LYS A 139 1.39 8.15 16.78
CA LYS A 139 1.92 7.35 17.89
C LYS A 139 2.96 8.11 18.72
N ALA A 140 3.86 8.86 18.08
CA ALA A 140 4.83 9.69 18.79
C ALA A 140 4.15 10.82 19.60
N GLN A 141 3.13 11.47 19.04
CA GLN A 141 2.37 12.51 19.75
C GLN A 141 1.60 11.95 20.95
N GLU A 142 1.00 10.77 20.80
CA GLU A 142 0.31 10.08 21.89
C GLU A 142 1.28 9.73 23.02
N ALA A 143 2.47 9.24 22.71
CA ALA A 143 3.50 8.95 23.70
C ALA A 143 3.92 10.21 24.49
N VAL A 144 4.08 11.35 23.81
CA VAL A 144 4.39 12.64 24.46
C VAL A 144 3.23 13.12 25.34
N ARG A 145 1.97 12.98 24.91
CA ARG A 145 0.80 13.37 25.73
C ARG A 145 0.70 12.50 26.98
N ALA A 146 0.87 11.19 26.82
CA ALA A 146 0.84 10.24 27.92
C ALA A 146 1.96 10.45 28.95
N SER A 147 3.11 11.03 28.56
CA SER A 147 4.16 11.38 29.51
C SER A 147 3.83 12.65 30.31
N HIS A 148 3.18 13.65 29.69
CA HIS A 148 2.77 14.88 30.37
C HIS A 148 1.59 14.66 31.34
N GLU A 149 0.72 13.68 31.09
CA GLU A 149 -0.38 13.34 32.00
C GLU A 149 0.06 12.53 33.23
N LYS A 150 1.26 11.95 33.22
CA LYS A 150 1.81 11.14 34.34
C LYS A 150 2.63 11.95 35.35
N GLU A 151 2.96 13.21 35.08
CA GLU A 151 3.55 14.10 36.10
C GLU A 151 2.44 14.61 37.03
N PRO A 152 2.49 14.28 38.34
CA PRO A 152 1.49 14.80 39.28
C PRO A 152 1.67 16.32 39.42
N PRO A 153 0.58 17.09 39.67
CA PRO A 153 0.70 18.52 39.91
C PRO A 153 1.65 18.74 41.09
N GLU A 154 2.74 19.49 40.87
CA GLU A 154 3.63 19.93 41.95
C GLU A 154 2.75 20.52 43.06
N ALA A 155 2.74 19.86 44.21
CA ALA A 155 2.00 20.33 45.37
C ALA A 155 2.57 21.69 45.78
N SER A 156 1.89 22.77 45.39
CA SER A 156 2.08 24.08 45.99
C SER A 156 1.76 23.94 47.48
N ALA A 157 2.81 23.77 48.29
CA ALA A 157 2.69 23.69 49.73
C ALA A 157 2.03 24.98 50.25
N PRO A 158 0.99 24.90 51.09
CA PRO A 158 0.38 26.10 51.64
C PRO A 158 1.38 26.73 52.61
N SER A 159 1.83 27.94 52.28
CA SER A 159 2.62 28.77 53.18
C SER A 159 1.79 29.02 54.44
N ARG A 160 2.05 28.24 55.50
CA ARG A 160 1.50 28.47 56.83
C ARG A 160 2.07 29.79 57.33
N ARG A 161 1.24 30.84 57.36
CA ARG A 161 1.46 31.99 58.24
C ARG A 161 1.37 31.51 59.69
N PRO A 162 2.34 31.81 60.55
CA PRO A 162 2.08 31.94 61.97
C PRO A 162 1.71 33.39 62.24
N GLY A 163 0.46 33.62 62.62
CA GLY A 163 0.13 34.79 63.41
C GLY A 163 0.74 34.64 64.80
N MET A 164 1.38 35.70 65.27
CA MET A 164 1.53 35.96 66.70
C MET A 164 1.28 37.45 66.88
N GLY A 165 0.06 37.78 67.30
CA GLY A 165 -0.10 38.93 68.17
C GLY A 165 0.46 38.59 69.54
N VAL A 166 0.72 39.63 70.33
CA VAL A 166 0.29 39.84 71.72
C VAL A 166 1.29 40.83 72.36
N ASP A 167 0.74 41.96 72.83
CA ASP A 167 1.13 42.90 73.90
C ASP A 167 2.56 43.51 73.87
N ASP A 168 2.80 44.82 74.04
CA ASP A 168 2.20 45.87 74.89
C ASP A 168 2.17 47.23 74.17
#